data_AF-A0A1E8GJS2-F1
#
_entry.id   AF-A0A1E8GJS2-F1
#
_cell.length_a   1.000
_cell.length_b   1.000
_cell.length_c   1.000
_cell.angle_alpha   90.00
_cell.angle_beta   90.00
_cell.angle_gamma   90.00
#
_symmetry.space_group_name_H-M   'P 1'
#
loop_
_entity.id
_entity.type
_entity.pdbx_description
1 polymer ?
#
loop_
_entity_poly.entity_id
_entity_poly.type
_entity_poly.pdbx_seq_one_letter_code
_entity_poly.pdbx_strand_id
1 'polypeptide(L)'
;MKENIMDLFNNRIVLIIIGFGILYLQKYFGKKDYKILGAILPLIFLIISILFILNGQIKTLWDVFMIFLSIFMALGSWLVGYESGKEKQAKELEKMKAKDYINK
;
A
#
# COMPACT_ATOMS: atom_id res chain seq x y z
N MET A 1 5.68 20.43 24.06
CA MET A 1 6.00 19.21 23.27
C MET A 1 4.83 18.71 22.42
N LYS A 2 3.56 18.86 22.85
CA LYS A 2 2.38 18.52 22.02
C LYS A 2 2.14 19.45 20.81
N GLU A 3 2.46 20.74 20.92
CA GLU A 3 2.24 21.73 19.84
C GLU A 3 3.03 21.41 18.56
N ASN A 4 4.32 21.06 18.66
CA ASN A 4 5.15 20.70 17.51
C ASN A 4 4.63 19.49 16.71
N ILE A 5 3.99 18.53 17.37
CA ILE A 5 3.43 17.35 16.67
C ILE A 5 2.18 17.75 15.90
N MET A 6 1.32 18.58 16.50
CA MET A 6 0.12 19.06 15.82
C MET A 6 0.46 19.94 14.61
N ASP A 7 1.50 20.77 14.72
CA ASP A 7 1.99 21.61 13.63
C ASP A 7 2.59 20.80 12.47
N LEU A 8 3.23 19.66 12.80
CA LEU A 8 3.74 18.72 11.80
C LEU A 8 2.60 18.13 10.94
N PHE A 9 1.46 17.79 11.56
CA PHE A 9 0.28 17.28 10.84
C PHE A 9 -0.52 18.37 10.11
N ASN A 10 -0.34 19.65 10.46
CA ASN A 10 -0.90 20.78 9.71
C ASN A 10 -0.10 21.11 8.44
N ASN A 11 1.14 20.64 8.33
CA ASN A 11 1.96 20.87 7.15
C ASN A 11 1.62 19.88 6.01
N ARG A 12 0.95 20.39 4.97
CA ARG A 12 0.53 19.61 3.79
C ARG A 12 1.68 18.87 3.10
N ILE A 13 2.88 19.44 3.06
CA ILE A 13 4.06 18.81 2.45
C ILE A 13 4.48 17.58 3.25
N VAL A 14 4.47 17.68 4.57
CA VAL A 14 4.84 16.57 5.47
C VAL A 14 3.85 15.42 5.32
N LEU A 15 2.55 15.72 5.25
CA LEU A 15 1.51 14.69 5.01
C LEU A 15 1.73 13.95 3.69
N ILE A 16 2.09 14.67 2.62
CA ILE A 16 2.38 14.06 1.31
C ILE A 16 3.59 13.11 1.41
N ILE A 17 4.67 13.53 2.07
CA ILE A 17 5.87 12.70 2.26
C ILE A 17 5.54 11.43 3.04
N ILE A 18 4.76 11.56 4.12
CA ILE A 18 4.30 10.42 4.92
C ILE A 18 3.46 9.46 4.07
N GLY A 19 2.54 9.99 3.25
CA GLY A 19 1.73 9.20 2.33
C GLY A 19 2.57 8.40 1.33
N PHE A 20 3.58 9.02 0.71
CA PHE A 20 4.51 8.32 -0.17
C PHE A 20 5.35 7.26 0.56
N GLY A 21 5.82 7.55 1.77
CA GLY A 21 6.56 6.58 2.59
C GLY A 21 5.71 5.35 2.93
N ILE A 22 4.43 5.57 3.22
CA ILE A 22 3.45 4.52 3.46
C ILE A 22 3.23 3.64 2.21
N LEU A 23 3.02 4.25 1.05
CA LEU A 23 2.85 3.51 -0.22
C LEU A 23 4.10 2.68 -0.55
N TYR A 24 5.29 3.22 -0.28
CA TYR A 24 6.55 2.50 -0.47
C TYR A 24 6.65 1.28 0.46
N LEU A 25 6.27 1.42 1.74
CA LEU A 25 6.23 0.32 2.70
C LEU A 25 5.23 -0.76 2.28
N GLN A 26 4.01 -0.38 1.86
CA GLN A 26 3.02 -1.32 1.33
C GLN A 26 3.58 -2.14 0.17
N LYS A 27 4.22 -1.47 -0.81
CA LYS A 27 4.86 -2.12 -1.96
C LYS A 27 6.01 -3.04 -1.53
N TYR A 28 6.80 -2.64 -0.53
CA TYR A 28 7.91 -3.44 -0.01
C TYR A 28 7.42 -4.70 0.72
N PHE A 29 6.40 -4.60 1.56
CA PHE A 29 5.80 -5.75 2.22
C PHE A 29 5.08 -6.67 1.23
N GLY A 30 4.45 -6.12 0.19
CA GLY A 30 3.88 -6.91 -0.91
C GLY A 30 4.91 -7.77 -1.63
N LYS A 31 6.16 -7.30 -1.76
CA LYS A 31 7.25 -8.07 -2.40
C LYS A 31 7.76 -9.26 -1.57
N LYS A 32 7.64 -9.21 -0.24
CA LYS A 32 8.07 -10.29 0.66
C LYS A 32 6.89 -11.22 0.96
N ASP A 33 7.15 -12.40 1.51
CA ASP A 33 6.10 -13.35 1.92
C ASP A 33 5.13 -12.79 2.99
N TYR A 34 5.43 -11.62 3.55
CA TYR A 34 4.57 -10.82 4.42
C TYR A 34 3.41 -10.12 3.68
N LYS A 35 2.76 -10.84 2.76
CA LYS A 35 1.67 -10.36 1.90
C LYS A 35 0.52 -9.74 2.71
N ILE A 36 0.22 -10.33 3.86
CA ILE A 36 -0.80 -9.88 4.81
C ILE A 36 -0.46 -8.50 5.39
N LEU A 37 0.81 -8.23 5.70
CA LEU A 37 1.26 -6.93 6.22
C LEU A 37 1.19 -5.82 5.15
N GLY A 38 1.33 -6.16 3.87
CA GLY A 38 1.09 -5.22 2.78
C GLY A 38 -0.39 -4.91 2.57
N ALA A 39 -1.26 -5.89 2.78
CA ALA A 39 -2.71 -5.80 2.55
C ALA A 39 -3.49 -5.20 3.74
N ILE A 40 -2.91 -5.21 4.95
CA ILE A 40 -3.58 -4.66 6.14
C ILE A 40 -3.88 -3.17 6.00
N LEU A 41 -3.03 -2.46 5.25
CA LEU A 41 -3.08 -1.03 5.15
C LEU A 41 -4.14 -0.51 4.16
N PRO A 42 -4.30 -1.07 2.93
CA PRO A 42 -5.49 -0.77 2.13
C PRO A 42 -6.79 -1.20 2.84
N LEU A 43 -6.75 -2.26 3.66
CA LEU A 43 -7.91 -2.69 4.44
C LEU A 43 -8.31 -1.68 5.53
N ILE A 44 -7.35 -1.18 6.32
CA ILE A 44 -7.59 -0.12 7.31
C ILE A 44 -8.14 1.13 6.61
N PHE A 45 -7.56 1.50 5.47
CA PHE A 45 -8.02 2.67 4.71
C PHE A 45 -9.46 2.51 4.22
N LEU A 46 -9.84 1.32 3.77
CA LEU A 46 -11.21 0.98 3.38
C LEU A 46 -12.18 1.13 4.56
N ILE A 47 -11.81 0.61 5.74
CA ILE A 47 -12.62 0.72 6.97
C ILE A 47 -12.83 2.19 7.35
N ILE A 48 -11.77 3.00 7.35
CA ILE A 48 -11.85 4.44 7.66
C ILE A 48 -12.76 5.15 6.64
N SER A 49 -12.63 4.82 5.36
CA SER A 49 -13.45 5.39 4.30
C SER A 49 -14.93 5.08 4.52
N ILE A 50 -15.28 3.84 4.90
CA ILE A 50 -16.64 3.44 5.24
C ILE A 50 -17.17 4.24 6.45
N LEU A 51 -16.35 4.41 7.49
CA LEU A 51 -16.75 5.22 8.66
C LEU A 51 -17.04 6.67 8.28
N PHE A 52 -16.27 7.26 7.37
CA PHE A 52 -16.50 8.63 6.89
C PHE A 52 -17.78 8.75 6.08
N ILE A 53 -18.10 7.73 5.27
CA ILE A 53 -19.39 7.63 4.56
C ILE A 53 -20.55 7.59 5.58
N LEU A 54 -20.49 6.68 6.56
CA LEU A 54 -21.56 6.47 7.53
C LEU A 54 -21.79 7.67 8.45
N ASN A 55 -20.72 8.40 8.78
CA ASN A 55 -20.80 9.60 9.62
C ASN A 55 -21.24 10.86 8.85
N GLY A 56 -21.60 10.73 7.57
CA GLY A 56 -22.04 11.86 6.74
C GLY A 56 -20.96 12.94 6.55
N GLN A 57 -19.68 12.58 6.67
CA GLN A 57 -18.58 13.52 6.50
C GLN A 57 -18.25 13.81 5.03
N ILE A 58 -18.82 13.02 4.12
CA ILE A 58 -18.76 13.24 2.68
C ILE A 58 -19.77 14.31 2.30
N LYS A 59 -19.28 15.47 1.85
CA LYS A 59 -20.12 16.62 1.53
C LYS A 59 -20.23 16.87 0.04
N THR A 60 -19.31 16.33 -0.75
CA THR A 60 -19.21 16.61 -2.18
C THR A 60 -18.93 15.35 -3.01
N LEU A 61 -19.27 15.40 -4.30
CA LEU A 61 -18.86 14.36 -5.27
C LEU A 61 -17.33 14.23 -5.36
N TRP A 62 -16.59 15.31 -5.08
CA TRP A 62 -15.14 15.30 -5.04
C TRP A 62 -14.60 14.43 -3.90
N ASP A 63 -15.22 14.48 -2.73
CA ASP A 63 -14.84 13.64 -1.58
C ASP A 63 -15.01 12.16 -1.91
N VAL A 64 -16.11 11.80 -2.58
CA VAL A 64 -16.37 10.44 -3.06
C VAL A 64 -15.28 10.01 -4.05
N PHE A 65 -15.01 10.84 -5.07
CA PHE A 65 -13.97 10.55 -6.06
C PHE A 65 -12.59 10.35 -5.41
N MET A 66 -12.23 11.19 -4.44
CA MET A 66 -10.96 11.10 -3.72
C MET A 66 -10.83 9.82 -2.91
N ILE A 67 -11.91 9.36 -2.27
CA ILE A 67 -11.93 8.08 -1.55
C ILE A 67 -11.67 6.92 -2.53
N PHE A 68 -12.38 6.89 -3.66
CA PHE A 68 -12.18 5.86 -4.68
C PHE A 68 -10.76 5.87 -5.24
N LEU A 69 -10.24 7.05 -5.59
CA LEU A 69 -8.88 7.20 -6.11
C LEU A 69 -7.83 6.70 -5.10
N SER A 70 -8.02 7.02 -3.81
CA SER A 70 -7.11 6.63 -2.74
C SER A 70 -7.11 5.12 -2.51
N ILE A 71 -8.29 4.48 -2.50
CA ILE A 71 -8.42 3.02 -2.41
C ILE A 71 -7.75 2.35 -3.61
N PHE A 72 -7.98 2.87 -4.82
CA PHE A 72 -7.41 2.32 -6.04
C PHE A 72 -5.89 2.40 -6.06
N MET A 73 -5.32 3.54 -5.65
CA MET A 73 -3.87 3.71 -5.50
C MET A 73 -3.29 2.76 -4.45
N ALA A 74 -3.93 2.63 -3.29
CA ALA A 74 -3.45 1.75 -2.22
C ALA A 74 -3.44 0.27 -2.67
N LEU A 75 -4.55 -0.21 -3.25
CA LEU A 75 -4.66 -1.57 -3.77
C LEU A 75 -3.69 -1.82 -4.92
N GLY A 76 -3.63 -0.91 -5.89
CA GLY A 76 -2.74 -1.02 -7.03
C GLY A 76 -1.26 -1.07 -6.62
N SER A 77 -0.86 -0.24 -5.67
CA SER A 77 0.53 -0.24 -5.17
C SER A 77 0.92 -1.57 -4.51
N TRP A 78 0.00 -2.18 -3.76
CA TRP A 78 0.20 -3.49 -3.14
C TRP A 78 0.24 -4.59 -4.19
N LEU A 79 -0.69 -4.59 -5.16
CA LEU A 79 -0.76 -5.58 -6.24
C LEU A 79 0.54 -5.59 -7.06
N VAL A 80 1.05 -4.42 -7.44
CA VAL A 80 2.34 -4.29 -8.15
C VAL A 80 3.49 -4.83 -7.31
N GLY A 81 3.49 -4.56 -6.00
CA GLY A 81 4.46 -5.13 -5.07
C GLY A 81 4.41 -6.67 -5.06
N TYR A 82 3.21 -7.22 -4.91
CA TYR A 82 2.93 -8.65 -4.87
C TYR A 82 3.36 -9.38 -6.15
N GLU A 83 2.92 -8.91 -7.30
CA GLU A 83 3.25 -9.53 -8.59
C GLU A 83 4.75 -9.51 -8.84
N SER A 84 5.41 -8.38 -8.57
CA SER A 84 6.86 -8.28 -8.74
C SER A 84 7.64 -9.22 -7.80
N GLY A 85 7.11 -9.51 -6.61
CA GLY A 85 7.68 -10.50 -5.70
C GLY A 85 7.52 -11.92 -6.24
N LYS A 86 6.31 -12.26 -6.72
CA LYS A 86 5.98 -13.57 -7.29
C LYS A 86 6.80 -13.87 -8.55
N GLU A 87 6.96 -12.89 -9.43
CA GLU A 87 7.77 -13.03 -10.65
C GLU A 87 9.24 -13.31 -10.32
N LYS A 88 9.79 -12.62 -9.31
CA LYS A 88 11.16 -12.89 -8.83
C LYS A 88 11.30 -14.31 -8.28
N GLN A 89 10.35 -14.75 -7.46
CA GLN A 89 10.35 -16.12 -6.92
C GLN A 89 10.29 -17.17 -8.04
N ALA A 90 9.45 -16.94 -9.06
CA ALA A 90 9.35 -17.83 -10.21
C ALA A 90 10.67 -17.93 -10.99
N LYS A 91 11.31 -16.78 -11.26
CA LYS A 91 12.62 -16.72 -11.94
C LYS A 91 13.73 -17.43 -11.14
N GLU A 92 13.76 -17.27 -9.82
CA GLU A 92 14.72 -17.99 -8.98
C GLU A 92 14.46 -19.51 -8.97
N LEU A 93 13.19 -19.93 -8.96
CA LEU A 93 12.82 -21.34 -9.06
C LEU A 93 13.25 -21.97 -10.41
N GLU A 94 13.08 -21.24 -11.52
CA GLU A 94 13.54 -21.68 -12.84
C GLU A 94 15.06 -21.87 -12.90
N LYS A 95 15.83 -20.95 -12.31
CA LYS A 95 17.30 -21.08 -12.21
C LYS A 95 17.73 -22.32 -11.42
N MET A 96 17.03 -22.62 -10.31
CA MET A 96 17.30 -23.81 -9.50
C MET A 96 17.01 -25.09 -10.29
N LYS A 97 15.85 -25.16 -10.97
CA LYS A 97 15.51 -26.28 -11.85
C LYS A 97 16.56 -26.49 -12.94
N ALA A 98 16.98 -25.43 -13.63
CA ALA A 98 17.98 -25.52 -14.70
C ALA A 98 19.33 -26.07 -14.19
N LYS A 99 19.78 -25.65 -13.00
CA LYS A 99 21.01 -26.19 -12.40
C LYS A 99 20.88 -27.66 -12.00
N ASP A 100 19.74 -28.07 -11.46
CA ASP A 100 19.48 -29.48 -11.13
C ASP A 100 19.49 -30.37 -12.37
N TYR A 101 18.94 -29.91 -13.50
CA TYR A 101 18.98 -30.64 -14.76
C TYR A 101 20.40 -30.78 -15.34
N ILE A 102 21.30 -29.82 -15.10
CA ILE A 102 22.69 -29.86 -15.60
C ILE A 102 23.57 -30.79 -14.75
N ASN A 103 23.26 -30.94 -13.46
CA ASN A 103 24.03 -31.77 -12.52
C ASN A 103 23.58 -33.24 -12.44
N LYS A 104 22.67 -33.67 -13.32
CA LYS A 104 22.13 -35.04 -13.38
C LYS A 104 22.69 -35.79 -14.58
#